data_AF-A0A3P7IXK6-F1
#
_entry.id   AF-A0A3P7IXK6-F1
#
_cell.length_a   1.000
_cell.length_b   1.000
_cell.length_c   1.000
_cell.angle_alpha   90.00
_cell.angle_beta   90.00
_cell.angle_gamma   90.00
#
_symmetry.space_group_name_H-M   'P 1'
#
loop_
_entity.id
_entity.type
_entity.pdbx_description
1 polymer ?
#
loop_
_entity_poly.entity_id
_entity_poly.type
_entity_poly.pdbx_seq_one_letter_code
_entity_poly.pdbx_strand_id
1 'polypeptide(L)'
;QVVKPLCELLHPDIEGKANYDALLTLTNLASMSDSVRRRILKERAVPKIEEFWFMTEHEHLRAAAAELLLNMLFLDEFFKDTVRKGTDKLKLWVLYAAEESERLSRCATAAFAILTEDVDANRRILDEIKSWPDIFKEIAMREDPESQRRGLMGIANIMESDEKLCAEIVASEIFRVLVAITKLGEKNEARKGATEQAKRALAAAEKFGLIKPTDRELYERTKHVSTIPEE
;
A
#
# COMPACT_ATOMS: atom_id res chain seq x y z
N GLN A 1 1.18 -27.80 14.37
CA GLN A 1 0.00 -28.54 14.88
C GLN A 1 -1.21 -27.61 15.07
N VAL A 2 -1.02 -26.33 15.45
CA VAL A 2 -2.14 -25.38 15.71
C VAL A 2 -2.79 -24.77 14.47
N VAL A 3 -2.10 -24.68 13.32
CA VAL A 3 -2.63 -24.01 12.11
C VAL A 3 -3.89 -24.68 11.55
N LYS A 4 -3.87 -26.01 11.41
CA LYS A 4 -4.98 -26.78 10.82
C LYS A 4 -6.33 -26.54 11.52
N PRO A 5 -6.45 -26.72 12.86
CA PRO A 5 -7.73 -26.49 13.54
C PRO A 5 -8.20 -25.04 13.44
N LEU A 6 -7.30 -24.05 13.44
CA LEU A 6 -7.68 -22.65 13.22
C LEU A 6 -8.25 -22.42 11.81
N CYS A 7 -7.69 -23.07 10.79
CA CYS A 7 -8.22 -22.99 9.42
C CYS A 7 -9.58 -23.71 9.25
N GLU A 8 -9.87 -24.71 10.10
CA GLU A 8 -11.17 -25.37 10.16
C GLU A 8 -12.24 -24.48 10.82
N LEU A 9 -11.83 -23.60 11.75
CA LEU A 9 -12.71 -22.61 12.36
C LEU A 9 -13.16 -21.49 11.41
N LEU A 10 -12.45 -21.28 10.31
CA LEU A 10 -12.83 -20.33 9.26
C LEU A 10 -13.98 -20.92 8.43
N HIS A 11 -15.22 -20.68 8.86
CA HIS A 11 -16.43 -21.13 8.17
C HIS A 11 -17.61 -20.16 8.42
N PRO A 12 -18.46 -19.89 7.41
CA PRO A 12 -19.64 -19.04 7.57
C PRO A 12 -20.62 -19.51 8.64
N ASP A 13 -20.76 -20.84 8.81
CA ASP A 13 -21.65 -21.44 9.82
C ASP A 13 -21.08 -21.39 11.26
N ILE A 14 -19.85 -20.91 11.44
CA ILE A 14 -19.22 -20.77 12.75
C ILE A 14 -19.52 -19.36 13.29
N GLU A 15 -19.73 -19.27 14.60
CA GLU A 15 -20.00 -17.99 15.28
C GLU A 15 -18.93 -16.94 14.93
N GLY A 16 -19.37 -15.72 14.59
CA GLY A 16 -18.47 -14.64 14.14
C GLY A 16 -17.32 -14.34 15.10
N LYS A 17 -17.52 -14.52 16.41
CA LYS A 17 -16.47 -14.36 17.42
C LYS A 17 -15.35 -15.40 17.26
N ALA A 18 -15.68 -16.66 17.07
CA ALA A 18 -14.69 -17.72 16.90
C ALA A 18 -13.90 -17.54 15.58
N ASN A 19 -14.58 -17.10 14.51
CA ASN A 19 -13.92 -16.70 13.26
C ASN A 19 -12.92 -15.56 13.49
N TYR A 20 -13.32 -14.52 14.25
CA TYR A 20 -12.44 -13.39 14.57
C TYR A 20 -11.20 -13.82 15.37
N ASP A 21 -11.38 -14.62 16.43
CA ASP A 21 -10.28 -15.12 17.25
C ASP A 21 -9.34 -16.03 16.45
N ALA A 22 -9.89 -16.83 15.53
CA ALA A 22 -9.10 -17.67 14.62
C ALA A 22 -8.26 -16.82 13.66
N LEU A 23 -8.85 -15.79 13.03
CA LEU A 23 -8.14 -14.86 12.16
C LEU A 23 -7.00 -14.16 12.91
N LEU A 24 -7.25 -13.60 14.10
CA LEU A 24 -6.25 -12.90 14.88
C LEU A 24 -5.10 -13.83 15.32
N THR A 25 -5.43 -15.06 15.71
CA THR A 25 -4.43 -16.06 16.07
C THR A 25 -3.58 -16.45 14.86
N LEU A 26 -4.20 -16.65 13.70
CA LEU A 26 -3.50 -16.93 12.45
C LEU A 26 -2.63 -15.74 12.03
N THR A 27 -3.06 -14.49 12.22
CA THR A 27 -2.27 -13.28 11.95
C THR A 27 -0.98 -13.28 12.75
N ASN A 28 -1.07 -13.54 14.06
CA ASN A 28 0.09 -13.63 14.95
C ASN A 28 1.01 -14.80 14.59
N LEU A 29 0.45 -15.93 14.15
CA LEU A 29 1.25 -17.06 13.71
C LEU A 29 1.97 -16.77 12.39
N ALA A 30 1.27 -16.16 11.42
CA ALA A 30 1.81 -15.82 10.10
C ALA A 30 2.95 -14.80 10.14
N SER A 31 3.03 -13.96 11.17
CA SER A 31 4.14 -13.01 11.35
C SER A 31 5.43 -13.68 11.82
N MET A 32 5.38 -14.90 12.37
CA MET A 32 6.55 -15.55 12.97
C MET A 32 7.54 -16.14 11.96
N SER A 33 7.08 -16.78 10.89
CA SER A 33 7.98 -17.41 9.89
C SER A 33 7.29 -17.83 8.59
N ASP A 34 8.09 -17.98 7.52
CA ASP A 34 7.64 -18.58 6.25
C ASP A 34 7.11 -20.00 6.38
N SER A 35 7.66 -20.79 7.31
CA SER A 35 7.19 -22.16 7.56
C SER A 35 5.72 -22.18 7.96
N VAL A 36 5.29 -21.21 8.78
CA VAL A 36 3.89 -21.05 9.19
C VAL A 36 3.04 -20.55 8.02
N ARG A 37 3.49 -19.54 7.28
CA ARG A 37 2.78 -19.03 6.09
C ARG A 37 2.55 -20.14 5.06
N ARG A 38 3.57 -20.95 4.77
CA ARG A 38 3.45 -22.12 3.89
C ARG A 38 2.48 -23.16 4.43
N ARG A 39 2.38 -23.33 5.76
CA ARG A 39 1.38 -24.23 6.34
C ARG A 39 -0.03 -23.71 6.10
N ILE A 40 -0.27 -22.41 6.30
CA ILE A 40 -1.58 -21.77 6.01
C ILE A 40 -1.96 -21.98 4.53
N LEU A 41 -1.02 -21.80 3.60
CA LEU A 41 -1.25 -22.11 2.18
C LEU A 41 -1.61 -23.58 1.93
N LYS A 42 -0.86 -24.51 2.53
CA LYS A 42 -1.08 -25.96 2.36
C LYS A 42 -2.43 -26.43 2.88
N GLU A 43 -2.96 -25.79 3.93
CA GLU A 43 -4.31 -26.06 4.46
C GLU A 43 -5.44 -25.44 3.60
N ARG A 44 -5.12 -24.81 2.46
CA ARG A 44 -6.09 -24.14 1.57
C ARG A 44 -6.97 -23.12 2.31
N ALA A 45 -6.39 -22.42 3.28
CA ALA A 45 -7.11 -21.45 4.09
C ALA A 45 -7.37 -20.12 3.36
N VAL A 46 -6.54 -19.77 2.37
CA VAL A 46 -6.61 -18.47 1.68
C VAL A 46 -8.00 -18.13 1.14
N PRO A 47 -8.69 -19.00 0.37
CA PRO A 47 -10.03 -18.68 -0.12
C PRO A 47 -11.03 -18.36 1.00
N LYS A 48 -10.94 -19.09 2.13
CA LYS A 48 -11.78 -18.84 3.30
C LYS A 48 -11.45 -17.51 3.97
N ILE A 49 -10.17 -17.15 4.07
CA ILE A 49 -9.73 -15.86 4.61
C ILE A 49 -10.23 -14.72 3.71
N GLU A 50 -10.14 -14.91 2.39
CA GLU A 50 -10.62 -13.96 1.38
C GLU A 50 -12.13 -13.71 1.49
N GLU A 51 -12.95 -14.73 1.79
CA GLU A 51 -14.39 -14.54 2.04
C GLU A 51 -14.66 -13.50 3.14
N PHE A 52 -13.91 -13.54 4.26
CA PHE A 52 -14.03 -12.52 5.32
C PHE A 52 -13.56 -11.14 4.86
N TRP A 53 -12.55 -11.09 3.99
CA TRP A 53 -12.02 -9.84 3.43
C TRP A 53 -13.01 -9.15 2.47
N PHE A 54 -13.88 -9.93 1.82
CA PHE A 54 -14.89 -9.45 0.88
C PHE A 54 -16.24 -9.09 1.51
N MET A 55 -16.45 -9.42 2.80
CA MET A 55 -17.68 -9.04 3.51
C MET A 55 -17.85 -7.51 3.50
N THR A 56 -19.08 -7.00 3.55
CA THR A 56 -19.35 -5.56 3.62
C THR A 56 -19.81 -5.13 5.01
N GLU A 57 -20.61 -5.95 5.71
CA GLU A 57 -21.26 -5.60 6.98
C GLU A 57 -20.45 -6.00 8.24
N HIS A 58 -19.24 -6.55 8.08
CA HIS A 58 -18.42 -7.05 9.19
C HIS A 58 -17.03 -6.42 9.25
N GLU A 59 -16.97 -5.13 9.59
CA GLU A 59 -15.72 -4.34 9.60
C GLU A 59 -14.56 -5.03 10.36
N HIS A 60 -14.81 -5.56 11.55
CA HIS A 60 -13.77 -6.22 12.35
C HIS A 60 -13.22 -7.49 11.70
N LEU A 61 -14.09 -8.32 11.10
CA LEU A 61 -13.66 -9.54 10.40
C LEU A 61 -12.89 -9.21 9.13
N ARG A 62 -13.36 -8.21 8.36
CA ARG A 62 -12.65 -7.70 7.16
C ARG A 62 -11.25 -7.24 7.51
N ALA A 63 -11.11 -6.44 8.56
CA ALA A 63 -9.83 -5.91 8.99
C ALA A 63 -8.89 -7.02 9.49
N ALA A 64 -9.39 -7.97 10.28
CA ALA A 64 -8.59 -9.11 10.74
C ALA A 64 -8.12 -10.00 9.59
N ALA A 65 -8.98 -10.23 8.59
CA ALA A 65 -8.61 -10.96 7.37
C ALA A 65 -7.55 -10.21 6.56
N ALA A 66 -7.69 -8.89 6.40
CA ALA A 66 -6.68 -8.07 5.74
C ALA A 66 -5.32 -8.17 6.46
N GLU A 67 -5.27 -8.04 7.79
CA GLU A 67 -4.02 -8.15 8.56
C GLU A 67 -3.34 -9.52 8.38
N LEU A 68 -4.12 -10.61 8.34
CA LEU A 68 -3.60 -11.93 8.04
C LEU A 68 -3.02 -11.99 6.62
N LEU A 69 -3.77 -11.52 5.63
CA LEU A 69 -3.34 -11.52 4.22
C LEU A 69 -2.10 -10.65 4.00
N LEU A 70 -1.98 -9.52 4.72
CA LEU A 70 -0.78 -8.68 4.72
C LEU A 70 0.44 -9.47 5.20
N ASN A 71 0.32 -10.21 6.30
CA ASN A 71 1.42 -11.07 6.77
C ASN A 71 1.74 -12.17 5.76
N MET A 72 0.74 -12.69 5.04
CA MET A 72 0.95 -13.69 3.99
C MET A 72 1.73 -13.14 2.78
N LEU A 73 1.68 -11.83 2.49
CA LEU A 73 2.45 -11.21 1.40
C LEU A 73 3.97 -11.36 1.56
N PHE A 74 4.46 -11.57 2.78
CA PHE A 74 5.88 -11.86 3.03
C PHE A 74 6.32 -13.27 2.62
N LEU A 75 5.42 -14.07 2.04
CA LEU A 75 5.76 -15.35 1.42
C LEU A 75 5.66 -15.22 -0.11
N ASP A 76 6.79 -15.41 -0.80
CA ASP A 76 6.91 -15.27 -2.27
C ASP A 76 5.81 -15.98 -3.07
N GLU A 77 5.41 -17.18 -2.64
CA GLU A 77 4.37 -17.99 -3.29
C GLU A 77 3.03 -17.24 -3.30
N PHE A 78 2.66 -16.61 -2.18
CA PHE A 78 1.43 -15.86 -2.03
C PHE A 78 1.52 -14.46 -2.65
N PHE A 79 2.69 -13.81 -2.54
CA PHE A 79 2.96 -12.54 -3.22
C PHE A 79 2.74 -12.68 -4.74
N LYS A 80 3.37 -13.69 -5.36
CA LYS A 80 3.23 -13.95 -6.80
C LYS A 80 1.80 -14.30 -7.20
N ASP A 81 1.07 -15.05 -6.39
CA ASP A 81 -0.35 -15.34 -6.64
C ASP A 81 -1.22 -14.06 -6.59
N THR A 82 -0.89 -13.13 -5.68
CA THR A 82 -1.57 -11.84 -5.54
C THR A 82 -1.34 -10.94 -6.75
N VAL A 83 -0.10 -10.88 -7.26
CA VAL A 83 0.29 -10.06 -8.42
C VAL A 83 -0.12 -10.70 -9.76
N ARG A 84 -0.33 -12.02 -9.81
CA ARG A 84 -0.67 -12.76 -11.03
C ARG A 84 -1.87 -12.15 -11.76
N LYS A 85 -1.71 -11.90 -13.07
CA LYS A 85 -2.80 -11.44 -13.96
C LYS A 85 -4.03 -12.35 -13.88
N GLY A 86 -5.21 -11.74 -13.96
CA GLY A 86 -6.50 -12.43 -13.90
C GLY A 86 -7.07 -12.62 -12.49
N THR A 87 -6.35 -12.19 -11.45
CA THR A 87 -6.90 -12.10 -10.07
C THR A 87 -7.27 -10.65 -9.74
N ASP A 88 -8.32 -10.43 -8.96
CA ASP A 88 -8.69 -9.09 -8.47
C ASP A 88 -8.03 -8.74 -7.12
N LYS A 89 -7.19 -9.62 -6.57
CA LYS A 89 -6.55 -9.44 -5.26
C LYS A 89 -5.74 -8.15 -5.18
N LEU A 90 -4.91 -7.87 -6.18
CA LEU A 90 -4.13 -6.65 -6.29
C LEU A 90 -5.03 -5.40 -6.32
N LYS A 91 -6.12 -5.44 -7.08
CA LYS A 91 -7.07 -4.32 -7.16
C LYS A 91 -7.70 -4.03 -5.81
N LEU A 92 -8.13 -5.07 -5.10
CA LEU A 92 -8.75 -4.93 -3.79
C LEU A 92 -7.80 -4.31 -2.77
N TRP A 93 -6.51 -4.68 -2.78
CA TRP A 93 -5.51 -4.02 -1.93
C TRP A 93 -5.40 -2.52 -2.20
N VAL A 94 -5.42 -2.11 -3.47
CA VAL A 94 -5.34 -0.70 -3.84
C VAL A 94 -6.63 0.05 -3.50
N LEU A 95 -7.80 -0.53 -3.78
CA LEU A 95 -9.09 0.05 -3.46
C LEU A 95 -9.25 0.23 -1.94
N TYR A 96 -8.89 -0.79 -1.16
CA TYR A 96 -9.01 -0.76 0.29
C TYR A 96 -8.06 0.23 0.96
N ALA A 97 -6.97 0.65 0.30
CA ALA A 97 -6.12 1.71 0.81
C ALA A 97 -6.86 3.07 0.87
N ALA A 98 -7.91 3.27 0.06
CA ALA A 98 -8.76 4.46 0.07
C ALA A 98 -10.08 4.30 0.86
N GLU A 99 -10.31 3.17 1.54
CA GLU A 99 -11.53 2.97 2.35
C GLU A 99 -11.57 3.84 3.61
N GLU A 100 -12.78 4.07 4.13
CA GLU A 100 -13.04 4.84 5.35
C GLU A 100 -12.54 4.12 6.62
N SER A 101 -12.68 2.78 6.67
CA SER A 101 -12.25 1.99 7.82
C SER A 101 -10.73 2.13 8.01
N GLU A 102 -10.34 2.81 9.08
CA GLU A 102 -8.95 3.16 9.35
C GLU A 102 -8.06 1.91 9.50
N ARG A 103 -8.56 0.86 10.18
CA ARG A 103 -7.82 -0.38 10.37
C ARG A 103 -7.58 -1.11 9.05
N LEU A 104 -8.61 -1.20 8.21
CA LEU A 104 -8.51 -1.83 6.89
C LEU A 104 -7.60 -1.01 5.96
N SER A 105 -7.80 0.30 5.90
CA SER A 105 -7.00 1.20 5.06
C SER A 105 -5.52 1.20 5.44
N ARG A 106 -5.19 1.25 6.74
CA ARG A 106 -3.80 1.17 7.22
C ARG A 106 -3.11 -0.11 6.74
N CYS A 107 -3.81 -1.23 6.85
CA CYS A 107 -3.33 -2.53 6.40
C CYS A 107 -3.14 -2.56 4.88
N ALA A 108 -4.15 -2.09 4.14
CA ALA A 108 -4.14 -2.08 2.69
C ALA A 108 -3.09 -1.12 2.11
N THR A 109 -2.86 0.02 2.76
CA THR A 109 -1.80 0.96 2.39
C THR A 109 -0.41 0.36 2.60
N ALA A 110 -0.22 -0.45 3.66
CA ALA A 110 1.02 -1.20 3.84
C ALA A 110 1.20 -2.28 2.76
N ALA A 111 0.14 -3.02 2.43
CA ALA A 111 0.16 -4.00 1.34
C ALA A 111 0.48 -3.34 -0.01
N PHE A 112 -0.12 -2.18 -0.31
CA PHE A 112 0.17 -1.40 -1.50
C PHE A 112 1.66 -1.06 -1.61
N ALA A 113 2.28 -0.63 -0.52
CA ALA A 113 3.69 -0.28 -0.51
C ALA A 113 4.61 -1.51 -0.74
N ILE A 114 4.24 -2.69 -0.23
CA ILE A 114 4.97 -3.95 -0.43
C ILE A 114 4.78 -4.45 -1.88
N LEU A 115 3.54 -4.47 -2.37
CA LEU A 115 3.21 -5.01 -3.69
C LEU A 115 3.84 -4.20 -4.82
N THR A 116 3.97 -2.88 -4.64
CA THR A 116 4.55 -1.97 -5.63
C THR A 116 6.08 -2.09 -5.79
N GLU A 117 6.75 -2.89 -4.95
CA GLU A 117 8.15 -3.28 -5.20
C GLU A 117 8.30 -4.12 -6.48
N ASP A 118 7.21 -4.73 -6.96
CA ASP A 118 7.16 -5.49 -8.20
C ASP A 118 6.62 -4.65 -9.37
N VAL A 119 7.39 -4.60 -10.46
CA VAL A 119 7.03 -3.79 -11.66
C VAL A 119 5.78 -4.31 -12.37
N ASP A 120 5.49 -5.62 -12.32
CA ASP A 120 4.29 -6.15 -12.96
C ASP A 120 3.04 -5.80 -12.15
N ALA A 121 3.14 -5.73 -10.82
CA ALA A 121 2.10 -5.14 -9.97
C ALA A 121 1.84 -3.67 -10.37
N ASN A 122 2.90 -2.86 -10.50
CA ASN A 122 2.79 -1.44 -10.86
C ASN A 122 2.06 -1.23 -12.19
N ARG A 123 2.41 -2.01 -13.21
CA ARG A 123 1.73 -1.98 -14.52
C ARG A 123 0.25 -2.34 -14.39
N ARG A 124 -0.07 -3.42 -13.68
CA ARG A 124 -1.45 -3.86 -13.48
C ARG A 124 -2.30 -2.83 -12.74
N ILE A 125 -1.73 -2.14 -11.75
CA ILE A 125 -2.44 -1.11 -10.99
C ILE A 125 -2.91 0.00 -11.93
N LEU A 126 -2.02 0.57 -12.74
CA LEU A 126 -2.36 1.66 -13.66
C LEU A 126 -3.22 1.18 -14.85
N ASP A 127 -2.97 -0.02 -15.36
CA ASP A 127 -3.73 -0.59 -16.49
C ASP A 127 -5.17 -0.93 -16.09
N GLU A 128 -5.36 -1.59 -14.95
CA GLU A 128 -6.63 -2.22 -14.59
C GLU A 128 -7.53 -1.36 -13.68
N ILE A 129 -6.98 -0.38 -12.95
CA ILE A 129 -7.74 0.46 -12.00
C ILE A 129 -7.94 1.86 -12.57
N LYS A 130 -9.07 2.13 -13.23
CA LYS A 130 -9.28 3.42 -13.91
C LYS A 130 -9.37 4.63 -12.97
N SER A 131 -9.77 4.42 -11.73
CA SER A 131 -9.86 5.45 -10.68
C SER A 131 -8.58 5.57 -9.85
N TRP A 132 -7.44 5.03 -10.31
CA TRP A 132 -6.17 5.14 -9.59
C TRP A 132 -5.80 6.59 -9.19
N PRO A 133 -6.09 7.66 -9.97
CA PRO A 133 -5.73 9.01 -9.56
C PRO A 133 -6.47 9.45 -8.29
N ASP A 134 -7.77 9.15 -8.19
CA ASP A 134 -8.56 9.50 -7.01
C ASP A 134 -8.06 8.70 -5.79
N ILE A 135 -7.81 7.41 -5.96
CA ILE A 135 -7.28 6.54 -4.90
C ILE A 135 -5.92 7.04 -4.40
N PHE A 136 -5.01 7.38 -5.30
CA PHE A 136 -3.68 7.87 -4.94
C PHE A 136 -3.75 9.24 -4.24
N LYS A 137 -4.72 10.08 -4.62
CA LYS A 137 -4.95 11.36 -3.96
C LYS A 137 -5.41 11.13 -2.52
N GLU A 138 -6.39 10.26 -2.29
CA GLU A 138 -6.86 9.90 -0.94
C GLU A 138 -5.71 9.35 -0.08
N ILE A 139 -4.93 8.42 -0.62
CA ILE A 139 -3.74 7.85 0.05
C ILE A 139 -2.72 8.94 0.40
N ALA A 140 -2.43 9.85 -0.53
CA ALA A 140 -1.45 10.92 -0.35
C ALA A 140 -1.92 12.02 0.62
N MET A 141 -3.22 12.11 0.91
CA MET A 141 -3.80 13.12 1.82
C MET A 141 -4.20 12.54 3.19
N ARG A 142 -3.85 11.28 3.49
CA ARG A 142 -4.19 10.63 4.76
C ARG A 142 -3.73 11.44 5.97
N GLU A 143 -4.64 11.60 6.93
CA GLU A 143 -4.36 12.27 8.20
C GLU A 143 -3.39 11.49 9.09
N ASP A 144 -3.37 10.16 9.00
CA ASP A 144 -2.37 9.36 9.72
C ASP A 144 -0.98 9.47 9.03
N PRO A 145 0.06 9.98 9.73
CA PRO A 145 1.38 10.19 9.13
C PRO A 145 2.02 8.94 8.56
N GLU A 146 1.88 7.81 9.25
CA GLU A 146 2.50 6.55 8.83
C GLU A 146 1.78 5.95 7.63
N SER A 147 0.45 6.01 7.59
CA SER A 147 -0.34 5.62 6.42
C SER A 147 0.01 6.46 5.20
N GLN A 148 0.05 7.78 5.35
CA GLN A 148 0.43 8.68 4.27
C GLN A 148 1.84 8.35 3.75
N ARG A 149 2.80 8.15 4.65
CA ARG A 149 4.18 7.79 4.29
C ARG A 149 4.24 6.49 3.49
N ARG A 150 3.56 5.43 3.94
CA ARG A 150 3.51 4.13 3.23
C ARG A 150 2.82 4.25 1.88
N GLY A 151 1.75 5.03 1.83
CA GLY A 151 1.05 5.37 0.61
C GLY A 151 1.96 6.01 -0.44
N LEU A 152 2.67 7.05 -0.04
CA LEU A 152 3.64 7.74 -0.89
C LEU A 152 4.83 6.87 -1.26
N MET A 153 5.24 5.95 -0.39
CA MET A 153 6.25 4.94 -0.73
C MET A 153 5.79 4.08 -1.91
N GLY A 154 4.54 3.63 -1.91
CA GLY A 154 3.98 2.87 -3.05
C GLY A 154 3.90 3.69 -4.34
N ILE A 155 3.46 4.95 -4.26
CA ILE A 155 3.44 5.86 -5.43
C ILE A 155 4.87 6.07 -5.97
N ALA A 156 5.84 6.30 -5.09
CA ALA A 156 7.22 6.48 -5.47
C ALA A 156 7.83 5.20 -6.09
N ASN A 157 7.51 4.01 -5.57
CA ASN A 157 7.91 2.74 -6.18
C ASN A 157 7.42 2.63 -7.63
N ILE A 158 6.14 2.96 -7.89
CA ILE A 158 5.58 2.94 -9.24
C ILE A 158 6.34 3.90 -10.16
N MET A 159 6.53 5.14 -9.71
CA MET A 159 7.24 6.17 -10.49
C MET A 159 8.71 5.81 -10.76
N GLU A 160 9.38 5.07 -9.88
CA GLU A 160 10.77 4.61 -10.07
C GLU A 160 10.88 3.39 -11.00
N SER A 161 9.80 2.60 -11.10
CA SER A 161 9.86 1.30 -11.75
C SER A 161 9.89 1.32 -13.28
N ASP A 162 9.22 2.30 -13.92
CA ASP A 162 9.08 2.36 -15.37
C ASP A 162 8.76 3.81 -15.83
N GLU A 163 9.45 4.28 -16.87
CA GLU A 163 9.30 5.64 -17.40
C GLU A 163 7.86 5.95 -17.84
N LYS A 164 7.15 4.98 -18.43
CA LYS A 164 5.77 5.20 -18.91
C LYS A 164 4.81 5.38 -17.75
N LEU A 165 4.94 4.55 -16.72
CA LEU A 165 4.12 4.65 -15.50
C LEU A 165 4.40 5.97 -14.77
N CYS A 166 5.68 6.38 -14.73
CA CYS A 166 6.08 7.68 -14.22
C CYS A 166 5.42 8.83 -15.00
N ALA A 167 5.44 8.78 -16.33
CA ALA A 167 4.82 9.78 -17.19
C ALA A 167 3.30 9.88 -16.98
N GLU A 168 2.60 8.76 -16.80
CA GLU A 168 1.17 8.75 -16.49
C GLU A 168 0.86 9.44 -15.15
N ILE A 169 1.67 9.17 -14.11
CA ILE A 169 1.52 9.84 -12.81
C ILE A 169 1.82 11.33 -12.92
N VAL A 170 2.88 11.72 -13.64
CA VAL A 170 3.25 13.12 -13.88
C VAL A 170 2.17 13.88 -14.65
N ALA A 171 1.50 13.23 -15.61
CA ALA A 171 0.40 13.82 -16.38
C ALA A 171 -0.89 13.98 -15.57
N SER A 172 -0.99 13.36 -14.40
CA SER A 172 -2.16 13.43 -13.52
C SER A 172 -2.05 14.54 -12.47
N GLU A 173 -3.14 14.75 -11.72
CA GLU A 173 -3.15 15.67 -10.58
C GLU A 173 -2.26 15.23 -9.41
N ILE A 174 -1.86 13.96 -9.35
CA ILE A 174 -0.96 13.43 -8.32
C ILE A 174 0.38 14.18 -8.32
N PHE A 175 0.87 14.59 -9.50
CA PHE A 175 2.07 15.40 -9.59
C PHE A 175 2.00 16.67 -8.74
N ARG A 176 0.87 17.38 -8.79
CA ARG A 176 0.67 18.62 -8.01
C ARG A 176 0.59 18.32 -6.52
N VAL A 177 -0.03 17.20 -6.14
CA VAL A 177 -0.10 16.74 -4.75
C VAL A 177 1.30 16.44 -4.21
N LEU A 178 2.13 15.72 -4.96
CA LEU A 178 3.52 15.42 -4.58
C LEU A 178 4.33 16.70 -4.36
N VAL A 179 4.25 17.66 -5.28
CA VAL A 179 4.93 18.97 -5.15
C VAL A 179 4.41 19.77 -3.95
N ALA A 180 3.11 19.69 -3.64
CA ALA A 180 2.57 20.36 -2.46
C ALA A 180 3.10 19.72 -1.16
N ILE A 181 3.16 18.39 -1.09
CA ILE A 181 3.69 17.65 0.06
C ILE A 181 5.15 18.01 0.30
N THR A 182 5.98 18.10 -0.74
CA THR A 182 7.39 18.46 -0.57
C THR A 182 7.61 19.87 -0.03
N LYS A 183 6.71 20.82 -0.34
CA LYS A 183 6.78 22.21 0.15
C LYS A 183 6.23 22.38 1.55
N LEU A 184 5.14 21.69 1.89
CA LEU A 184 4.45 21.84 3.18
C LEU A 184 5.10 20.99 4.27
N GLY A 185 5.65 19.83 3.91
CA GLY A 185 6.13 18.84 4.86
C GLY A 185 7.48 19.14 5.51
N GLU A 186 8.23 20.15 5.04
CA GLU A 186 9.51 20.54 5.67
C GLU A 186 9.33 21.17 7.05
N LYS A 187 8.15 21.72 7.33
CA LYS A 187 7.82 22.36 8.62
C LYS A 187 7.20 21.39 9.64
N ASN A 188 6.88 20.16 9.25
CA ASN A 188 6.17 19.20 10.10
C ASN A 188 6.97 17.92 10.28
N GLU A 189 7.62 17.74 11.44
CA GLU A 189 8.47 16.57 11.68
C GLU A 189 7.74 15.24 11.67
N ALA A 190 6.44 15.20 12.00
CA ALA A 190 5.66 13.98 11.85
C ALA A 190 5.50 13.56 10.37
N ARG A 191 5.64 14.50 9.43
CA ARG A 191 5.46 14.29 7.97
C ARG A 191 6.76 14.17 7.21
N LYS A 192 7.92 14.27 7.88
CA LYS A 192 9.24 14.19 7.22
C LYS A 192 9.38 12.95 6.33
N GLY A 193 8.95 11.78 6.82
CA GLY A 193 9.00 10.55 6.03
C GLY A 193 8.14 10.61 4.78
N ALA A 194 6.94 11.22 4.85
CA ALA A 194 6.08 11.44 3.68
C ALA A 194 6.73 12.40 2.67
N THR A 195 7.33 13.49 3.16
CA THR A 195 8.10 14.44 2.36
C THR A 195 9.25 13.75 1.62
N GLU A 196 9.99 12.86 2.28
CA GLU A 196 11.08 12.09 1.68
C GLU A 196 10.59 11.18 0.54
N GLN A 197 9.46 10.48 0.73
CA GLN A 197 8.89 9.65 -0.33
C GLN A 197 8.39 10.49 -1.52
N ALA A 198 7.77 11.66 -1.26
CA ALA A 198 7.37 12.56 -2.33
C ALA A 198 8.59 13.13 -3.09
N LYS A 199 9.67 13.49 -2.39
CA LYS A 199 10.95 13.89 -3.01
C LYS A 199 11.53 12.75 -3.86
N ARG A 200 11.48 11.51 -3.37
CA ARG A 200 11.90 10.32 -4.12
C ARG A 200 11.12 10.15 -5.42
N ALA A 201 9.80 10.27 -5.36
CA ALA A 201 8.91 10.21 -6.53
C ALA A 201 9.26 11.29 -7.58
N LEU A 202 9.44 12.54 -7.15
CA LEU A 202 9.80 13.65 -8.04
C LEU A 202 11.22 13.49 -8.62
N ALA A 203 12.16 12.96 -7.84
CA ALA A 203 13.51 12.65 -8.33
C ALA A 203 13.49 11.58 -9.43
N ALA A 204 12.59 10.60 -9.36
CA ALA A 204 12.38 9.64 -10.43
C ALA A 204 11.91 10.32 -11.72
N ALA A 205 10.95 11.24 -11.63
CA ALA A 205 10.47 12.01 -12.78
C ALA A 205 11.58 12.92 -13.38
N GLU A 206 12.42 13.53 -12.53
CA GLU A 206 13.59 14.32 -12.96
C GLU A 206 14.62 13.42 -13.67
N LYS A 207 14.91 12.23 -13.11
CA LYS A 207 15.82 11.23 -13.69
C LYS A 207 15.36 10.74 -15.06
N PHE A 208 14.05 10.58 -15.26
CA PHE A 208 13.46 10.24 -16.57
C PHE A 208 13.34 11.45 -17.51
N GLY A 209 13.69 12.66 -17.07
CA GLY A 209 13.61 13.87 -17.89
C GLY A 209 12.18 14.35 -18.14
N LEU A 210 11.21 13.84 -17.38
CA LEU A 210 9.79 14.21 -17.50
C LEU A 210 9.50 15.58 -16.89
N ILE A 211 10.32 16.01 -15.94
CA ILE A 211 10.24 17.33 -15.30
C ILE A 211 11.63 17.98 -15.25
N LYS A 212 11.64 19.31 -15.09
CA LYS A 212 12.87 20.07 -14.83
C LYS A 212 12.76 20.77 -13.49
N PRO A 213 13.87 20.89 -12.73
CA PRO A 213 13.91 21.72 -11.54
C PRO A 213 13.57 23.17 -11.90
N THR A 214 12.88 23.85 -11.00
CA THR A 214 12.65 25.29 -11.12
C THR A 214 13.94 26.08 -10.87
N ASP A 215 14.03 27.31 -11.41
CA ASP A 215 15.18 28.19 -11.19
C ASP A 215 15.47 28.42 -9.70
N ARG A 216 14.41 28.46 -8.88
CA ARG A 216 14.49 28.55 -7.43
C ARG A 216 15.14 27.31 -6.81
N GLU A 217 14.70 26.11 -7.19
CA GLU A 217 15.28 24.86 -6.68
C GLU A 217 16.74 24.71 -7.13
N LEU A 218 17.07 25.12 -8.36
CA LEU A 218 18.45 25.16 -8.84
C LEU A 218 19.29 26.11 -7.98
N TYR A 219 18.75 27.29 -7.65
CA TYR A 219 19.40 28.26 -6.77
C TYR A 219 19.63 27.71 -5.35
N GLU A 220 18.59 27.14 -4.73
CA GLU A 220 18.65 26.55 -3.38
C GLU A 220 19.67 25.40 -3.31
N ARG A 221 19.67 24.50 -4.31
CA ARG A 221 20.64 23.39 -4.43
C ARG A 221 22.08 23.91 -4.62
N THR A 222 22.28 24.93 -5.46
CA THR A 222 23.62 25.47 -5.78
C THR A 222 24.21 26.30 -4.65
N LYS A 223 23.37 26.99 -3.89
CA LYS A 223 23.81 27.91 -2.82
C LYS A 223 23.73 27.29 -1.43
N HIS A 224 23.10 26.12 -1.27
CA HIS A 224 22.82 25.50 0.02
C HIS A 224 22.06 26.42 0.98
N VAL A 225 21.09 27.18 0.46
CA VAL A 225 20.26 28.13 1.24
C VAL A 225 18.79 27.81 1.02
N SER A 226 17.97 27.84 2.07
CA SER A 226 16.51 27.82 1.94
C SER A 226 15.99 29.22 1.63
N THR A 227 15.17 29.37 0.59
CA THR A 227 14.50 30.66 0.31
C THR A 227 13.08 30.71 0.89
N ILE A 228 12.68 29.72 1.69
CA ILE A 228 11.42 29.73 2.44
C ILE A 228 11.66 30.51 3.74
N PRO A 229 10.87 31.56 4.04
CA PRO A 229 10.97 32.25 5.32
C PRO A 229 10.74 31.28 6.49
N GLU A 230 11.67 31.28 7.44
CA GLU A 230 11.44 30.72 8.77
C GLU A 230 10.39 31.63 9.44
N GLU A 231 9.17 31.10 9.60
CA GLU A 231 8.12 31.68 10.44
C GLU A 231 8.09 30.93 11.77
#